data_AF-A0A6A6DBR3-F1
#
_entry.id   AF-A0A6A6DBR3-F1
#
_cell.length_a   1.000
_cell.length_b   1.000
_cell.length_c   1.000
_cell.angle_alpha   90.00
_cell.angle_beta   90.00
_cell.angle_gamma   90.00
#
_symmetry.space_group_name_H-M   'P 1'
#
loop_
_entity.id
_entity.type
_entity.pdbx_description
1 polymer ?
#
loop_
_entity_poly.entity_id
_entity_poly.type
_entity_poly.pdbx_seq_one_letter_code
_entity_poly.pdbx_strand_id
1 'polypeptide(L)'
;MRIRPMVLNAHGSRFIARSPPRRSLLTLAIETSCDDTSVAVLEKKACQPDGRTSATLHFHKKITSNNTTYQGVHPLVSLQSHQENLAKLVEEAIQHLPAEKIVKGEAYNGRLIAFPARDGGSRTITRKRPDFISVTRGPGMRSNLFTGLDTAKGLALAWQIDLVGVHHMQAHALTPHLVTALQNSKSLDTSPAQKTLDANIVSSSADIEPKFPFLSVLASGGHTLLMHSATLTDHNVLATTNDIAIGEYLDKIARAVLPPEVLKTAQSTMYGALLEEFAFPEIMAGPKKKSVPEIELVKARTTDQYKLEDSTAGEYRAIYGTRTEYGYIVPKNNQDALKQHTTKWGWGFHQPLSKAAGGLKHKSLEMSFSGLMTAVERVVRFHMDQSTGRLSKTERAAEAVTIEERRAIAREGMRAAFEHLASRVVLGLQQVSVKSLGSVPVATVVMSGGVAANRFLRYILASILTAHGYPNVRIIFPPASLCTDNAAMIAWAGLEMYQAGYSDPFTIRSVRKWPLDELLSPPKDD
;
A
#
# COMPACT_ATOMS: atom_id res chain seq x y z
N MET A 1 14.76 14.51 -54.86
CA MET A 1 14.60 14.65 -53.40
C MET A 1 15.94 14.30 -52.76
N ARG A 2 16.76 15.29 -52.38
CA ARG A 2 18.14 15.06 -51.88
C ARG A 2 18.10 14.70 -50.40
N ILE A 3 18.34 13.44 -50.08
CA ILE A 3 18.57 12.97 -48.72
C ILE A 3 19.98 13.42 -48.31
N ARG A 4 20.09 14.26 -47.27
CA ARG A 4 21.38 14.59 -46.65
C ARG A 4 21.83 13.40 -45.78
N PRO A 5 23.09 12.96 -45.86
CA PRO A 5 23.59 11.91 -44.98
C PRO A 5 23.71 12.42 -43.54
N MET A 6 23.21 11.63 -42.60
CA MET A 6 23.34 11.86 -41.16
C MET A 6 24.77 11.49 -40.75
N VAL A 7 25.56 12.48 -40.34
CA VAL A 7 26.93 12.28 -39.85
C VAL A 7 26.86 11.59 -38.49
N LEU A 8 27.16 10.29 -38.46
CA LEU A 8 27.41 9.53 -37.25
C LEU A 8 28.78 9.93 -36.68
N ASN A 9 28.78 10.86 -35.73
CA ASN A 9 29.93 11.00 -34.84
C ASN A 9 29.92 9.81 -33.87
N ALA A 10 30.69 8.78 -34.22
CA ALA A 10 31.14 7.78 -33.26
C ALA A 10 31.96 8.51 -32.17
N HIS A 11 31.37 8.70 -31.00
CA HIS A 11 32.11 9.05 -29.79
C HIS A 11 32.04 7.86 -28.87
N GLY A 12 33.21 7.26 -28.68
CA GLY A 12 33.42 6.14 -27.79
C GLY A 12 32.92 6.44 -26.38
N SER A 13 32.54 5.36 -25.71
CA SER A 13 32.26 5.25 -24.29
C SER A 13 33.26 6.03 -23.44
N ARG A 14 32.94 7.28 -23.14
CA ARG A 14 33.48 8.05 -22.03
C ARG A 14 32.34 8.19 -21.02
N PHE A 15 32.53 7.62 -19.85
CA PHE A 15 31.76 7.96 -18.66
C PHE A 15 31.79 9.48 -18.49
N ILE A 16 30.72 10.16 -18.89
CA ILE A 16 30.53 11.57 -18.58
C ILE A 16 30.17 11.62 -17.10
N ALA A 17 31.02 12.27 -16.32
CA ALA A 17 30.76 12.57 -14.92
C ALA A 17 29.32 13.10 -14.76
N ARG A 18 28.55 12.48 -13.87
CA ARG A 18 27.16 12.87 -13.59
C ARG A 18 27.08 14.38 -13.39
N SER A 19 26.13 15.03 -14.06
CA SER A 19 25.74 16.42 -13.76
C SER A 19 25.55 16.59 -12.24
N PRO A 20 25.83 17.77 -11.66
CA PRO A 20 25.55 18.03 -10.25
C PRO A 20 24.11 17.63 -9.90
N PRO A 21 23.84 17.15 -8.68
CA PRO A 21 22.53 16.63 -8.30
C PRO A 21 21.45 17.66 -8.64
N ARG A 22 20.50 17.26 -9.49
CA ARG A 22 19.40 18.15 -9.90
C ARG A 22 18.60 18.52 -8.64
N ARG A 23 18.36 19.82 -8.43
CA ARG A 23 17.55 20.33 -7.31
C ARG A 23 16.10 19.81 -7.34
N SER A 24 15.63 19.35 -8.50
CA SER A 24 14.31 18.75 -8.68
C SER A 24 14.37 17.63 -9.73
N LEU A 25 13.63 16.54 -9.49
CA LEU A 25 13.41 15.43 -10.40
C LEU A 25 11.92 15.26 -10.66
N LEU A 26 11.52 15.10 -11.91
CA LEU A 26 10.14 14.94 -12.37
C LEU A 26 10.00 13.63 -13.13
N THR A 27 9.00 12.82 -12.79
CA THR A 27 8.67 11.61 -13.54
C THR A 27 7.18 11.53 -13.86
N LEU A 28 6.87 10.93 -15.01
CA LEU A 28 5.56 10.37 -15.30
C LEU A 28 5.64 8.86 -15.02
N ALA A 29 4.69 8.35 -14.25
CA ALA A 29 4.66 6.97 -13.82
C ALA A 29 3.42 6.24 -14.32
N ILE A 30 3.58 4.94 -14.62
CA ILE A 30 2.51 4.06 -15.11
C ILE A 30 2.47 2.79 -14.24
N GLU A 31 1.27 2.42 -13.77
CA GLU A 31 0.98 1.18 -13.04
C GLU A 31 -0.12 0.41 -13.76
N THR A 32 0.18 -0.82 -14.18
CA THR A 32 -0.71 -1.73 -14.93
C THR A 32 -0.45 -3.20 -14.59
N SER A 33 0.00 -3.52 -13.38
CA SER A 33 0.33 -4.91 -12.99
C SER A 33 -0.88 -5.80 -12.72
N CYS A 34 -1.97 -5.21 -12.20
CA CYS A 34 -3.19 -5.91 -11.76
C CYS A 34 -4.42 -5.43 -12.55
N ASP A 35 -5.41 -4.84 -11.87
CA ASP A 35 -6.73 -4.48 -12.41
C ASP A 35 -7.01 -2.96 -12.41
N ASP A 36 -6.12 -2.19 -11.77
CA ASP A 36 -6.08 -0.73 -11.78
C ASP A 36 -5.17 -0.23 -12.92
N THR A 37 -5.72 0.60 -13.81
CA THR A 37 -4.92 1.40 -14.74
C THR A 37 -4.62 2.74 -14.08
N SER A 38 -3.37 3.02 -13.74
CA SER A 38 -3.02 4.27 -13.06
C SER A 38 -1.87 5.01 -13.73
N VAL A 39 -1.97 6.34 -13.72
CA VAL A 39 -0.93 7.26 -14.19
C VAL A 39 -0.74 8.36 -13.16
N ALA A 40 0.51 8.75 -12.91
CA ALA A 40 0.85 9.83 -12.00
C ALA A 40 1.97 10.71 -12.58
N VAL A 41 1.98 11.99 -12.19
CA VAL A 41 3.08 12.92 -12.44
C VAL A 41 3.56 13.42 -11.09
N LEU A 42 4.80 13.08 -10.74
CA LEU A 42 5.37 13.36 -9.43
C LEU A 42 6.69 14.11 -9.59
N GLU A 43 6.81 15.23 -8.87
CA GLU A 43 8.04 16.01 -8.77
C GLU A 43 8.61 15.88 -7.36
N LYS A 44 9.87 15.46 -7.24
CA LYS A 44 10.65 15.45 -6.00
C LYS A 44 11.61 16.63 -6.02
N LYS A 45 11.60 17.43 -4.95
CA LYS A 45 12.54 18.54 -4.74
C LYS A 45 13.48 18.19 -3.61
N ALA A 46 14.78 18.22 -3.90
CA ALA A 46 15.82 17.94 -2.93
C ALA A 46 16.27 19.24 -2.25
N CYS A 47 16.45 19.20 -0.92
CA CYS A 47 17.01 20.28 -0.11
C CYS A 47 16.39 21.66 -0.37
N GLN A 48 15.21 21.88 0.21
CA GLN A 48 14.76 23.24 0.53
C GLN A 48 15.73 23.87 1.57
N PRO A 49 15.70 25.19 1.85
CA PRO A 49 16.64 25.83 2.78
C PRO A 49 16.69 25.20 4.19
N ASP A 50 15.69 24.39 4.54
CA ASP A 50 15.53 23.65 5.80
C ASP A 50 16.10 22.22 5.77
N GLY A 51 16.69 21.79 4.64
CA GLY A 51 17.26 20.46 4.44
C GLY A 51 16.26 19.36 4.08
N ARG A 52 14.94 19.63 4.04
CA ARG A 52 13.91 18.59 3.87
C ARG A 52 13.71 18.19 2.41
N THR A 53 13.43 16.91 2.20
CA THR A 53 12.93 16.41 0.91
C THR A 53 11.42 16.56 0.85
N SER A 54 10.91 17.13 -0.25
CA SER A 54 9.48 17.29 -0.48
C SER A 54 9.06 16.79 -1.87
N ALA A 55 7.78 16.44 -1.99
CA ALA A 55 7.19 15.98 -3.24
C ALA A 55 5.91 16.75 -3.58
N THR A 56 5.66 16.93 -4.87
CA THR A 56 4.43 17.51 -5.42
C THR A 56 3.83 16.55 -6.43
N LEU A 57 2.62 16.05 -6.14
CA LEU A 57 1.86 15.19 -7.02
C LEU A 57 0.99 16.07 -7.94
N HIS A 58 1.49 16.32 -9.15
CA HIS A 58 0.84 17.21 -10.13
C HIS A 58 -0.37 16.54 -10.79
N PHE A 59 -0.32 15.22 -10.93
CA PHE A 59 -1.41 14.40 -11.45
C PHE A 59 -1.41 13.04 -10.79
N HIS A 60 -2.58 12.52 -10.49
CA HIS A 60 -2.76 11.14 -10.06
C HIS A 60 -4.20 10.72 -10.32
N LYS A 61 -4.36 9.71 -11.18
CA LYS A 61 -5.66 9.14 -11.49
C LYS A 61 -5.53 7.64 -11.68
N LYS A 62 -6.59 6.92 -11.34
CA LYS A 62 -6.70 5.49 -11.58
C LYS A 62 -8.10 5.12 -12.05
N ILE A 63 -8.17 4.07 -12.86
CA ILE A 63 -9.40 3.47 -13.36
C ILE A 63 -9.33 1.98 -13.07
N THR A 64 -10.22 1.50 -12.19
CA THR A 64 -10.34 0.09 -11.81
C THR A 64 -11.21 -0.64 -12.83
N SER A 65 -10.73 -1.77 -13.33
CA SER A 65 -11.52 -2.62 -14.23
C SER A 65 -12.71 -3.26 -13.52
N ASN A 66 -13.87 -3.31 -14.18
CA ASN A 66 -15.08 -3.91 -13.60
C ASN A 66 -15.04 -5.44 -13.73
N ASN A 67 -14.63 -6.12 -12.67
CA ASN A 67 -14.54 -7.57 -12.61
C ASN A 67 -15.73 -8.25 -11.89
N THR A 68 -16.84 -7.52 -11.68
CA THR A 68 -17.97 -7.98 -10.84
C THR A 68 -18.50 -9.37 -11.25
N THR A 69 -18.62 -9.63 -12.56
CA THR A 69 -19.11 -10.92 -13.09
C THR A 69 -18.24 -12.11 -12.70
N TYR A 70 -16.94 -11.89 -12.48
CA TYR A 70 -15.97 -12.95 -12.16
C TYR A 70 -15.73 -13.09 -10.65
N GLN A 71 -16.32 -12.20 -9.83
CA GLN A 71 -16.17 -12.18 -8.36
C GLN A 71 -14.69 -12.16 -7.90
N GLY A 72 -13.81 -11.60 -8.72
CA GLY A 72 -12.36 -11.52 -8.52
C GLY A 72 -11.67 -10.98 -9.77
N VAL A 73 -10.41 -10.57 -9.67
CA VAL A 73 -9.66 -9.99 -10.78
C VAL A 73 -9.56 -10.97 -11.94
N HIS A 74 -10.07 -10.59 -13.11
CA HIS A 74 -10.03 -11.41 -14.31
C HIS A 74 -9.01 -10.86 -15.32
N PRO A 75 -7.94 -11.61 -15.67
CA PRO A 75 -6.82 -11.09 -16.46
C PRO A 75 -7.20 -10.41 -17.77
N LEU A 76 -8.13 -10.99 -18.53
CA LEU A 76 -8.51 -10.44 -19.84
C LEU A 76 -9.36 -9.16 -19.72
N VAL A 77 -10.17 -9.06 -18.66
CA VAL A 77 -11.00 -7.86 -18.42
C VAL A 77 -10.10 -6.70 -17.98
N SER A 78 -9.14 -6.99 -17.12
CA SER A 78 -8.11 -6.03 -16.71
C SER A 78 -7.25 -5.58 -17.89
N LEU A 79 -6.81 -6.51 -18.75
CA LEU A 79 -6.05 -6.18 -19.98
C LEU A 79 -6.84 -5.23 -20.90
N GLN A 80 -8.10 -5.57 -21.20
CA GLN A 80 -8.97 -4.73 -22.03
C GLN A 80 -9.11 -3.33 -21.44
N SER A 81 -9.36 -3.23 -20.12
CA SER A 81 -9.43 -1.95 -19.42
C SER A 81 -8.13 -1.14 -19.56
N HIS A 82 -6.96 -1.76 -19.41
CA HIS A 82 -5.68 -1.06 -19.59
C HIS A 82 -5.55 -0.50 -21.01
N GLN A 83 -5.88 -1.29 -22.03
CA GLN A 83 -5.80 -0.89 -23.44
C GLN A 83 -6.76 0.26 -23.78
N GLU A 84 -7.96 0.26 -23.19
CA GLU A 84 -8.99 1.30 -23.43
C GLU A 84 -8.72 2.62 -22.70
N ASN A 85 -7.99 2.58 -21.58
CA ASN A 85 -7.89 3.71 -20.65
C ASN A 85 -6.50 4.32 -20.52
N LEU A 86 -5.41 3.55 -20.71
CA LEU A 86 -4.06 4.02 -20.42
C LEU A 86 -3.69 5.26 -21.26
N ALA A 87 -3.94 5.23 -22.57
CA ALA A 87 -3.63 6.35 -23.46
C ALA A 87 -4.37 7.64 -23.06
N LYS A 88 -5.65 7.53 -22.67
CA LYS A 88 -6.47 8.67 -22.21
C LYS A 88 -5.90 9.27 -20.91
N LEU A 89 -5.50 8.41 -19.98
CA LEU A 89 -4.89 8.84 -18.72
C LEU A 89 -3.54 9.50 -18.92
N VAL A 90 -2.70 8.96 -19.82
CA VAL A 90 -1.41 9.56 -20.20
C VAL A 90 -1.62 10.94 -20.84
N GLU A 91 -2.58 11.05 -21.76
CA GLU A 91 -2.90 12.31 -22.42
C GLU A 91 -3.35 13.38 -21.40
N GLU A 92 -4.21 13.00 -20.45
CA GLU A 92 -4.65 13.87 -19.35
C GLU A 92 -3.48 14.25 -18.42
N ALA A 93 -2.60 13.29 -18.09
CA ALA A 93 -1.43 13.52 -17.24
C ALA A 93 -0.44 14.52 -17.83
N ILE A 94 -0.21 14.46 -19.15
CA ILE A 94 0.70 15.39 -19.86
C ILE A 94 0.23 16.85 -19.73
N GLN A 95 -1.08 17.10 -19.67
CA GLN A 95 -1.64 18.45 -19.47
C GLN A 95 -1.31 19.04 -18.09
N HIS A 96 -1.04 18.18 -17.12
CA HIS A 96 -0.74 18.52 -15.74
C HIS A 96 0.76 18.58 -15.45
N LEU A 97 1.62 18.38 -16.45
CA LEU A 97 3.05 18.61 -16.28
C LEU A 97 3.29 20.08 -15.84
N PRO A 98 4.27 20.33 -14.95
CA PRO A 98 4.51 21.67 -14.43
C PRO A 98 4.76 22.68 -15.54
N ALA A 99 4.20 23.87 -15.41
CA ALA A 99 4.56 24.97 -16.29
C ALA A 99 5.94 25.50 -15.89
N GLU A 100 6.76 25.85 -16.88
CA GLU A 100 8.06 26.50 -16.66
C GLU A 100 8.04 27.87 -17.36
N LYS A 101 8.38 28.93 -16.64
CA LYS A 101 8.45 30.28 -17.20
C LYS A 101 9.72 30.35 -18.06
N ILE A 102 9.57 30.65 -19.34
CA ILE A 102 10.71 30.98 -20.20
C ILE A 102 11.29 32.30 -19.70
N VAL A 103 12.46 32.25 -19.04
CA VAL A 103 13.20 33.45 -18.67
C VAL A 103 13.87 34.00 -19.93
N LYS A 104 13.55 35.24 -20.31
CA LYS A 104 14.16 35.90 -21.48
C LYS A 104 15.68 35.96 -21.30
N GLY A 105 16.44 35.33 -22.20
CA GLY A 105 17.90 35.38 -22.23
C GLY A 105 18.61 34.05 -21.96
N GLU A 106 17.92 33.02 -21.48
CA GLU A 106 18.48 31.67 -21.35
C GLU A 106 18.20 30.83 -22.61
N ALA A 107 19.22 30.13 -23.12
CA ALA A 107 19.08 29.24 -24.25
C ALA A 107 18.10 28.10 -23.93
N TYR A 108 17.18 27.81 -24.86
CA TYR A 108 16.18 26.74 -24.73
C TYR A 108 16.90 25.39 -24.52
N ASN A 109 16.93 24.89 -23.29
CA ASN A 109 17.73 23.72 -22.89
C ASN A 109 17.06 22.37 -23.23
N GLY A 110 16.05 22.35 -24.10
CA GLY A 110 15.33 21.14 -24.51
C GLY A 110 14.50 20.47 -23.40
N ARG A 111 14.27 21.14 -22.26
CA ARG A 111 13.45 20.61 -21.14
C ARG A 111 11.95 20.84 -21.28
N LEU A 112 11.51 21.41 -22.38
CA LEU A 112 10.12 21.80 -22.57
C LEU A 112 9.48 20.98 -23.67
N ILE A 113 8.26 20.53 -23.43
CA ILE A 113 7.40 19.93 -24.44
C ILE A 113 6.30 20.91 -24.79
N ALA A 114 5.97 20.97 -26.08
CA ALA A 114 4.94 21.83 -26.64
C ALA A 114 3.82 20.98 -27.22
N PHE A 115 2.57 21.34 -26.91
CA PHE A 115 1.39 20.68 -27.46
C PHE A 115 0.25 21.69 -27.68
N PRO A 116 -0.67 21.41 -28.62
CA PRO A 116 -1.83 22.27 -28.85
C PRO A 116 -2.76 22.30 -27.63
N ALA A 117 -3.30 23.47 -27.31
CA ALA A 117 -4.30 23.63 -26.27
C ALA A 117 -5.63 22.96 -26.67
N ARG A 118 -6.36 22.38 -25.72
CA ARG A 118 -7.61 21.63 -25.97
C ARG A 118 -8.84 22.54 -26.18
N ASP A 119 -8.72 23.82 -25.87
CA ASP A 119 -9.75 24.85 -25.90
C ASP A 119 -10.07 25.39 -27.32
N GLY A 120 -9.70 24.65 -28.37
CA GLY A 120 -10.06 24.97 -29.76
C GLY A 120 -9.31 26.17 -30.37
N GLY A 121 -8.39 26.79 -29.63
CA GLY A 121 -7.51 27.85 -30.12
C GLY A 121 -6.15 27.34 -30.60
N SER A 122 -5.50 28.10 -31.50
CA SER A 122 -4.12 27.86 -32.00
C SER A 122 -3.03 28.15 -30.94
N ARG A 123 -3.35 28.00 -29.65
CA ARG A 123 -2.43 28.31 -28.55
C ARG A 123 -1.59 27.09 -28.25
N THR A 124 -0.27 27.23 -28.32
CA THR A 124 0.67 26.18 -27.91
C THR A 124 0.92 26.29 -26.41
N ILE A 125 0.70 25.20 -25.67
CA ILE A 125 1.03 25.10 -24.25
C ILE A 125 2.42 24.47 -24.14
N THR A 126 3.27 25.07 -23.32
CA THR A 126 4.63 24.58 -23.05
C THR A 126 4.71 24.10 -21.61
N ARG A 127 5.14 22.84 -21.39
CA ARG A 127 5.29 22.22 -20.08
C ARG A 127 6.68 21.65 -19.88
N LYS A 128 7.10 21.48 -18.64
CA LYS A 128 8.33 20.79 -18.27
C LYS A 128 8.23 19.32 -18.67
N ARG A 129 9.18 18.87 -19.48
CA ARG A 129 9.37 17.46 -19.85
C ARG A 129 9.79 16.67 -18.61
N PRO A 130 9.27 15.46 -18.38
CA PRO A 130 9.81 14.56 -17.37
C PRO A 130 11.31 14.32 -17.56
N ASP A 131 12.03 14.08 -16.47
CA ASP A 131 13.43 13.71 -16.50
C ASP A 131 13.61 12.25 -16.94
N PHE A 132 12.65 11.39 -16.60
CA PHE A 132 12.57 9.97 -16.96
C PHE A 132 11.13 9.45 -16.80
N ILE A 133 10.84 8.28 -17.35
CA ILE A 133 9.56 7.58 -17.16
C ILE A 133 9.73 6.44 -16.15
N SER A 134 8.82 6.37 -15.18
CA SER A 134 8.72 5.23 -14.24
C SER A 134 7.61 4.28 -14.71
N VAL A 135 7.83 2.98 -14.64
CA VAL A 135 6.78 2.02 -15.01
C VAL A 135 6.92 0.72 -14.22
N THR A 136 5.80 0.13 -13.81
CA THR A 136 5.82 -1.18 -13.17
C THR A 136 6.33 -2.24 -14.14
N ARG A 137 7.49 -2.82 -13.84
CA ARG A 137 8.08 -3.90 -14.63
C ARG A 137 7.64 -5.28 -14.14
N GLY A 138 7.33 -5.41 -12.85
CA GLY A 138 6.80 -6.63 -12.25
C GLY A 138 6.88 -6.63 -10.71
N PRO A 139 6.43 -7.69 -10.03
CA PRO A 139 5.64 -8.80 -10.57
C PRO A 139 4.23 -8.35 -11.02
N GLY A 140 3.51 -9.23 -11.72
CA GLY A 140 2.14 -8.93 -12.18
C GLY A 140 1.68 -9.80 -13.36
N MET A 141 0.49 -9.54 -13.86
CA MET A 141 -0.05 -10.23 -15.04
C MET A 141 0.71 -9.82 -16.29
N ARG A 142 1.35 -10.78 -16.98
CA ARG A 142 2.33 -10.53 -18.06
C ARG A 142 1.78 -9.59 -19.15
N SER A 143 0.59 -9.85 -19.66
CA SER A 143 -0.04 -9.03 -20.71
C SER A 143 -0.37 -7.61 -20.25
N ASN A 144 -0.79 -7.46 -18.99
CA ASN A 144 -1.12 -6.17 -18.39
C ASN A 144 0.14 -5.33 -18.20
N LEU A 145 1.22 -5.95 -17.71
CA LEU A 145 2.53 -5.31 -17.59
C LEU A 145 3.08 -4.84 -18.94
N PHE A 146 2.92 -5.62 -20.02
CA PHE A 146 3.35 -5.21 -21.36
C PHE A 146 2.67 -3.93 -21.83
N THR A 147 1.36 -3.78 -21.56
CA THR A 147 0.60 -2.60 -21.96
C THR A 147 1.20 -1.32 -21.38
N GLY A 148 1.54 -1.32 -20.09
CA GLY A 148 2.20 -0.19 -19.43
C GLY A 148 3.65 -0.01 -19.90
N LEU A 149 4.43 -1.09 -19.93
CA LEU A 149 5.87 -1.05 -20.25
C LEU A 149 6.13 -0.56 -21.68
N ASP A 150 5.36 -1.02 -22.67
CA ASP A 150 5.57 -0.61 -24.07
C ASP A 150 5.10 0.84 -24.31
N THR A 151 4.05 1.28 -23.62
CA THR A 151 3.65 2.70 -23.59
C THR A 151 4.76 3.56 -22.98
N ALA A 152 5.35 3.14 -21.86
CA ALA A 152 6.44 3.85 -21.20
C ALA A 152 7.69 3.96 -22.09
N LYS A 153 8.08 2.88 -22.79
CA LYS A 153 9.17 2.91 -23.77
C LYS A 153 8.88 3.87 -24.91
N GLY A 154 7.66 3.85 -25.45
CA GLY A 154 7.25 4.77 -26.52
C GLY A 154 7.40 6.23 -26.10
N LEU A 155 6.92 6.59 -24.90
CA LEU A 155 7.06 7.94 -24.35
C LEU A 155 8.53 8.32 -24.12
N ALA A 156 9.31 7.44 -23.49
CA ALA A 156 10.71 7.69 -23.18
C ALA A 156 11.56 7.85 -24.46
N LEU A 157 11.33 7.02 -25.49
CA LEU A 157 11.98 7.15 -26.80
C LEU A 157 11.58 8.44 -27.51
N ALA A 158 10.28 8.78 -27.54
CA ALA A 158 9.78 9.98 -28.20
C ALA A 158 10.34 11.26 -27.54
N TRP A 159 10.52 11.24 -26.22
CA TRP A 159 11.09 12.36 -25.46
C TRP A 159 12.60 12.29 -25.30
N GLN A 160 13.26 11.22 -25.74
CA GLN A 160 14.69 10.98 -25.56
C GLN A 160 15.13 11.14 -24.09
N ILE A 161 14.39 10.50 -23.19
CA ILE A 161 14.65 10.48 -21.75
C ILE A 161 14.78 9.04 -21.24
N ASP A 162 15.29 8.90 -20.03
CA ASP A 162 15.53 7.59 -19.43
C ASP A 162 14.22 6.86 -19.06
N LEU A 163 14.33 5.55 -18.87
CA LEU A 163 13.28 4.67 -18.39
C LEU A 163 13.73 4.00 -17.09
N VAL A 164 12.82 3.84 -16.14
CA VAL A 164 13.04 3.08 -14.90
C VAL A 164 11.91 2.07 -14.73
N GLY A 165 12.27 0.79 -14.79
CA GLY A 165 11.39 -0.34 -14.49
C GLY A 165 11.34 -0.59 -12.99
N VAL A 166 10.20 -0.33 -12.38
CA VAL A 166 10.00 -0.39 -10.94
C VAL A 166 9.43 -1.74 -10.52
N HIS A 167 9.94 -2.26 -9.41
CA HIS A 167 9.38 -3.44 -8.77
C HIS A 167 8.13 -3.05 -7.95
N HIS A 168 6.99 -3.68 -8.26
CA HIS A 168 5.69 -3.36 -7.66
C HIS A 168 5.71 -3.44 -6.13
N MET A 169 6.27 -4.52 -5.56
CA MET A 169 6.35 -4.69 -4.10
C MET A 169 7.30 -3.70 -3.42
N GLN A 170 8.37 -3.27 -4.10
CA GLN A 170 9.27 -2.23 -3.60
C GLN A 170 8.52 -0.90 -3.50
N ALA A 171 7.70 -0.58 -4.50
CA ALA A 171 6.87 0.62 -4.48
C ALA A 171 5.92 0.66 -3.29
N HIS A 172 5.25 -0.46 -2.98
CA HIS A 172 4.44 -0.60 -1.76
C HIS A 172 5.24 -0.38 -0.47
N ALA A 173 6.48 -0.88 -0.42
CA ALA A 173 7.36 -0.71 0.75
C ALA A 173 7.81 0.73 0.96
N LEU A 174 7.96 1.51 -0.13
CA LEU A 174 8.40 2.90 -0.12
C LEU A 174 7.24 3.92 -0.09
N THR A 175 5.98 3.47 -0.14
CA THR A 175 4.81 4.35 0.05
C THR A 175 4.88 5.29 1.28
N PRO A 176 5.31 4.87 2.49
CA PRO A 176 5.42 5.81 3.61
C PRO A 176 6.39 6.96 3.33
N HIS A 177 7.48 6.71 2.59
CA HIS A 177 8.44 7.75 2.20
C HIS A 177 7.79 8.80 1.30
N LEU A 178 6.98 8.36 0.33
CA LEU A 178 6.16 9.24 -0.52
C LEU A 178 5.24 10.10 0.34
N VAL A 179 4.55 9.51 1.31
CA VAL A 179 3.61 10.23 2.18
C VAL A 179 4.32 11.32 2.97
N THR A 180 5.45 10.99 3.61
CA THR A 180 6.27 11.97 4.31
C THR A 180 6.73 13.11 3.40
N ALA A 181 7.15 12.80 2.16
CA ALA A 181 7.55 13.81 1.19
C ALA A 181 6.38 14.73 0.77
N LEU A 182 5.17 14.18 0.60
CA LEU A 182 3.95 14.94 0.29
C LEU A 182 3.47 15.79 1.47
N GLN A 183 3.70 15.36 2.70
CA GLN A 183 3.39 16.17 3.90
C GLN A 183 4.36 17.35 4.03
N ASN A 184 5.66 17.12 3.77
CA ASN A 184 6.67 18.16 3.83
C ASN A 184 6.38 19.32 2.88
N SER A 185 5.84 19.06 1.68
CA SER A 185 5.48 20.14 0.74
C SER A 185 4.34 21.03 1.25
N LYS A 186 3.32 20.46 1.90
CA LYS A 186 2.19 21.23 2.46
C LYS A 186 2.60 22.15 3.61
N SER A 187 3.58 21.74 4.42
CA SER A 187 4.07 22.55 5.54
C SER A 187 4.80 23.84 5.12
N LEU A 188 5.23 23.90 3.85
CA LEU A 188 5.91 25.06 3.28
C LEU A 188 4.95 26.12 2.73
N ASP A 189 3.70 25.75 2.43
CA ASP A 189 2.67 26.66 1.88
C ASP A 189 1.89 27.42 2.99
N THR A 190 2.10 27.12 4.27
CA THR A 190 1.49 27.85 5.39
C THR A 190 2.28 29.11 5.78
N SER A 191 1.61 30.27 5.81
CA SER A 191 2.17 31.60 6.06
C SER A 191 3.08 31.73 7.30
N PRO A 192 4.08 32.64 7.31
CA PRO A 192 5.05 32.78 8.41
C PRO A 192 4.48 33.16 9.79
N ALA A 193 3.22 33.61 9.87
CA ALA A 193 2.62 34.16 11.08
C ALA A 193 2.26 33.12 12.17
N GLN A 194 2.31 31.82 11.86
CA GLN A 194 1.98 30.73 12.78
C GLN A 194 3.23 29.97 13.27
N LYS A 195 4.44 30.55 13.19
CA LYS A 195 5.71 29.87 13.54
C LYS A 195 6.21 30.12 14.98
N THR A 196 5.50 30.89 15.80
CA THR A 196 6.05 31.40 17.07
C THR A 196 5.66 30.66 18.37
N LEU A 197 4.90 29.56 18.34
CA LEU A 197 4.55 28.84 19.59
C LEU A 197 5.11 27.42 19.75
N ASP A 198 5.53 26.73 18.68
CA ASP A 198 5.92 25.31 18.75
C ASP A 198 7.42 25.04 18.52
N ALA A 199 8.27 26.07 18.67
CA ALA A 199 9.68 26.00 18.30
C ALA A 199 10.61 25.27 19.30
N ASN A 200 10.08 24.71 20.39
CA ASN A 200 10.92 24.18 21.49
C ASN A 200 10.79 22.68 21.78
N ILE A 201 10.20 21.87 20.91
CA ILE A 201 10.22 20.40 21.08
C ILE A 201 10.64 19.71 19.77
N VAL A 202 11.83 19.10 19.82
CA VAL A 202 12.54 18.21 18.87
C VAL A 202 13.34 18.87 17.72
N SER A 203 14.66 18.98 17.96
CA SER A 203 15.66 18.95 16.89
C SER A 203 16.05 17.49 16.58
N SER A 204 15.86 17.04 15.33
CA SER A 204 16.73 16.12 14.58
C SER A 204 16.09 15.76 13.23
N SER A 205 16.81 16.07 12.14
CA SER A 205 16.65 15.59 10.74
C SER A 205 15.25 15.19 10.24
N ALA A 206 14.49 16.13 9.67
CA ALA A 206 13.31 15.83 8.87
C ALA A 206 13.68 15.36 7.44
N ASP A 207 14.57 14.37 7.37
CA ASP A 207 14.82 13.57 6.19
C ASP A 207 13.75 12.47 6.16
N ILE A 208 13.22 12.11 4.99
CA ILE A 208 12.21 11.07 4.73
C ILE A 208 12.16 9.91 5.76
N GLU A 209 10.96 9.61 6.27
CA GLU A 209 10.67 8.56 7.27
C GLU A 209 9.78 7.45 6.66
N PRO A 210 9.83 6.21 7.18
CA PRO A 210 10.77 5.73 8.20
C PRO A 210 12.18 5.52 7.63
N LYS A 211 13.20 5.72 8.45
CA LYS A 211 14.57 5.31 8.07
C LYS A 211 14.67 3.80 7.90
N PHE A 212 15.53 3.39 6.97
CA PHE A 212 16.03 2.02 6.97
C PHE A 212 16.90 1.76 8.22
N PRO A 213 16.90 0.54 8.79
CA PRO A 213 16.05 -0.59 8.42
C PRO A 213 14.63 -0.49 9.03
N PHE A 214 13.62 -0.97 8.30
CA PHE A 214 12.25 -1.10 8.81
C PHE A 214 11.59 -2.40 8.34
N LEU A 215 10.55 -2.82 9.06
CA LEU A 215 9.73 -3.97 8.70
C LEU A 215 8.45 -3.47 8.04
N SER A 216 8.02 -4.07 6.94
CA SER A 216 6.74 -3.79 6.30
C SER A 216 5.84 -5.01 6.31
N VAL A 217 4.58 -4.78 6.62
CA VAL A 217 3.49 -5.72 6.42
C VAL A 217 2.64 -5.19 5.28
N LEU A 218 2.57 -5.92 4.18
CA LEU A 218 1.59 -5.62 3.12
C LEU A 218 0.41 -6.56 3.29
N ALA A 219 -0.73 -6.01 3.70
CA ALA A 219 -1.99 -6.70 3.89
C ALA A 219 -3.06 -6.09 2.96
N SER A 220 -3.24 -6.70 1.79
CA SER A 220 -4.20 -6.27 0.77
C SER A 220 -5.15 -7.42 0.38
N GLY A 221 -6.04 -7.16 -0.60
CA GLY A 221 -6.90 -8.19 -1.18
C GLY A 221 -6.13 -9.34 -1.83
N GLY A 222 -4.96 -9.05 -2.41
CA GLY A 222 -4.14 -10.04 -3.15
C GLY A 222 -2.81 -10.42 -2.49
N HIS A 223 -2.36 -9.68 -1.47
CA HIS A 223 -1.06 -9.89 -0.85
C HIS A 223 -1.15 -9.96 0.68
N THR A 224 -0.39 -10.87 1.27
CA THR A 224 -0.14 -10.92 2.71
C THR A 224 1.29 -11.37 2.93
N LEU A 225 2.17 -10.39 3.16
CA LEU A 225 3.59 -10.62 3.33
C LEU A 225 4.17 -9.79 4.47
N LEU A 226 5.26 -10.30 5.03
CA LEU A 226 6.14 -9.62 5.96
C LEU A 226 7.50 -9.48 5.30
N MET A 227 8.00 -8.25 5.19
CA MET A 227 9.29 -7.98 4.56
C MET A 227 10.16 -7.07 5.41
N HIS A 228 11.45 -7.34 5.42
CA HIS A 228 12.47 -6.50 6.03
C HIS A 228 13.13 -5.67 4.92
N SER A 229 13.10 -4.35 5.06
CA SER A 229 13.77 -3.42 4.16
C SER A 229 15.02 -2.88 4.85
N ALA A 230 16.19 -3.35 4.43
CA ALA A 230 17.48 -2.97 5.02
C ALA A 230 18.08 -1.74 4.34
N THR A 231 17.86 -1.58 3.04
CA THR A 231 18.24 -0.39 2.25
C THR A 231 17.24 -0.19 1.12
N LEU A 232 17.47 0.82 0.26
CA LEU A 232 16.66 1.05 -0.95
C LEU A 232 16.62 -0.17 -1.88
N THR A 233 17.68 -0.98 -1.91
CA THR A 233 17.81 -2.11 -2.84
C THR A 233 17.94 -3.46 -2.17
N ASP A 234 17.95 -3.51 -0.84
CA ASP A 234 18.03 -4.74 -0.06
C ASP A 234 16.74 -4.94 0.73
N HIS A 235 15.92 -5.85 0.20
CA HIS A 235 14.62 -6.21 0.74
C HIS A 235 14.53 -7.74 0.84
N ASN A 236 14.16 -8.24 2.02
CA ASN A 236 14.02 -9.67 2.27
C ASN A 236 12.59 -10.00 2.70
N VAL A 237 11.92 -10.88 1.97
CA VAL A 237 10.60 -11.38 2.35
C VAL A 237 10.75 -12.43 3.44
N LEU A 238 10.37 -12.07 4.67
CA LEU A 238 10.45 -12.95 5.83
C LEU A 238 9.30 -13.96 5.85
N ALA A 239 8.12 -13.54 5.41
CA ALA A 239 6.92 -14.36 5.42
C ALA A 239 5.99 -14.02 4.27
N THR A 240 5.29 -15.02 3.75
CA THR A 240 4.15 -14.86 2.84
C THR A 240 3.04 -15.84 3.24
N THR A 241 1.82 -15.60 2.77
CA THR A 241 0.75 -16.60 2.87
C THR A 241 1.01 -17.78 1.93
N ASN A 242 0.70 -18.99 2.40
CA ASN A 242 0.78 -20.23 1.62
C ASN A 242 -0.51 -20.51 0.83
N ASP A 243 -1.59 -19.80 1.13
CA ASP A 243 -2.91 -20.01 0.51
C ASP A 243 -3.51 -18.71 -0.04
N ILE A 244 -4.49 -18.12 0.65
CA ILE A 244 -5.18 -16.90 0.26
C ILE A 244 -4.62 -15.71 1.05
N ALA A 245 -4.75 -14.51 0.50
CA ALA A 245 -4.42 -13.29 1.23
C ALA A 245 -5.45 -13.00 2.32
N ILE A 246 -5.05 -12.24 3.35
CA ILE A 246 -5.93 -11.86 4.45
C ILE A 246 -7.10 -10.99 3.98
N GLY A 247 -6.92 -10.12 2.97
CA GLY A 247 -8.01 -9.34 2.40
C GLY A 247 -9.03 -10.23 1.69
N GLU A 248 -8.58 -11.20 0.88
CA GLU A 248 -9.46 -12.18 0.26
C GLU A 248 -10.22 -13.02 1.29
N TYR A 249 -9.54 -13.43 2.37
CA TYR A 249 -10.17 -14.10 3.52
C TYR A 249 -11.31 -13.24 4.11
N LEU A 250 -11.03 -11.95 4.41
CA LEU A 250 -12.01 -11.03 4.98
C LEU A 250 -13.21 -10.85 4.05
N ASP A 251 -13.00 -10.69 2.74
CA ASP A 251 -14.08 -10.55 1.77
C ASP A 251 -14.94 -11.82 1.66
N LYS A 252 -14.32 -13.01 1.72
CA LYS A 252 -15.04 -14.29 1.69
C LYS A 252 -15.88 -14.50 2.95
N ILE A 253 -15.32 -14.26 4.14
CA ILE A 253 -16.11 -14.40 5.38
C ILE A 253 -17.18 -13.33 5.48
N ALA A 254 -16.95 -12.12 4.94
CA ALA A 254 -17.97 -11.08 4.91
C ALA A 254 -19.20 -11.53 4.13
N ARG A 255 -19.02 -12.17 2.97
CA ARG A 255 -20.13 -12.73 2.19
C ARG A 255 -20.89 -13.84 2.93
N ALA A 256 -20.21 -14.63 3.76
CA ALA A 256 -20.85 -15.68 4.55
C ALA A 256 -21.61 -15.11 5.77
N VAL A 257 -21.05 -14.09 6.42
CA VAL A 257 -21.53 -13.59 7.72
C VAL A 257 -22.53 -12.45 7.59
N LEU A 258 -22.36 -11.55 6.61
CA LEU A 258 -23.21 -10.38 6.46
C LEU A 258 -24.63 -10.77 5.99
N PRO A 259 -25.68 -10.14 6.54
CA PRO A 259 -27.03 -10.29 6.03
C PRO A 259 -27.14 -9.86 4.55
N PRO A 260 -27.99 -10.50 3.73
CA PRO A 260 -28.17 -10.14 2.31
C PRO A 260 -28.52 -8.66 2.09
N GLU A 261 -29.25 -8.04 3.01
CA GLU A 261 -29.67 -6.64 2.96
C GLU A 261 -28.47 -5.70 3.05
N VAL A 262 -27.49 -6.05 3.89
CA VAL A 262 -26.25 -5.28 4.07
C VAL A 262 -25.38 -5.41 2.82
N LEU A 263 -25.27 -6.61 2.26
CA LEU A 263 -24.52 -6.85 1.02
C LEU A 263 -25.10 -6.07 -0.17
N LYS A 264 -26.42 -5.95 -0.28
CA LYS A 264 -27.10 -5.17 -1.33
C LYS A 264 -26.81 -3.67 -1.25
N THR A 265 -26.56 -3.14 -0.06
CA THR A 265 -26.21 -1.72 0.14
C THR A 265 -24.74 -1.40 -0.13
N ALA A 266 -23.89 -2.42 -0.35
CA ALA A 266 -22.47 -2.22 -0.57
C ALA A 266 -22.23 -1.46 -1.89
N GLN A 267 -21.59 -0.29 -1.79
CA GLN A 267 -21.21 0.53 -2.95
C GLN A 267 -19.92 0.05 -3.64
N SER A 268 -19.23 -0.93 -3.06
CA SER A 268 -17.97 -1.48 -3.57
C SER A 268 -17.84 -2.96 -3.25
N THR A 269 -16.89 -3.63 -3.91
CA THR A 269 -16.53 -5.03 -3.67
C THR A 269 -15.61 -5.24 -2.46
N MET A 270 -15.26 -4.17 -1.72
CA MET A 270 -14.40 -4.22 -0.53
C MET A 270 -15.21 -4.62 0.72
N TYR A 271 -15.65 -5.88 0.77
CA TYR A 271 -16.53 -6.38 1.83
C TYR A 271 -15.84 -6.45 3.20
N GLY A 272 -14.50 -6.52 3.26
CA GLY A 272 -13.74 -6.50 4.51
C GLY A 272 -13.96 -5.23 5.35
N ALA A 273 -14.11 -4.06 4.72
CA ALA A 273 -14.43 -2.82 5.44
C ALA A 273 -15.85 -2.83 6.00
N LEU A 274 -16.80 -3.36 5.22
CA LEU A 274 -18.19 -3.52 5.64
C LEU A 274 -18.34 -4.54 6.79
N LEU A 275 -17.50 -5.59 6.79
CA LEU A 275 -17.44 -6.57 7.87
C LEU A 275 -17.02 -5.93 9.20
N GLU A 276 -16.02 -5.04 9.17
CA GLU A 276 -15.59 -4.29 10.35
C GLU A 276 -16.72 -3.42 10.89
N GLU A 277 -17.39 -2.66 10.02
CA GLU A 277 -18.51 -1.80 10.40
C GLU A 277 -19.68 -2.60 10.99
N PHE A 278 -20.02 -3.73 10.36
CA PHE A 278 -21.06 -4.61 10.85
C PHE A 278 -20.71 -5.22 12.22
N ALA A 279 -19.46 -5.61 12.42
CA ALA A 279 -18.97 -6.18 13.67
C ALA A 279 -18.95 -5.15 14.80
N PHE A 280 -18.65 -3.88 14.51
CA PHE A 280 -18.46 -2.82 15.50
C PHE A 280 -19.28 -1.55 15.18
N PRO A 281 -20.63 -1.64 15.17
CA PRO A 281 -21.49 -0.52 14.74
C PRO A 281 -21.36 0.72 15.64
N GLU A 282 -21.16 0.51 16.95
CA GLU A 282 -21.02 1.60 17.94
C GLU A 282 -19.71 2.37 17.76
N ILE A 283 -18.65 1.70 17.30
CA ILE A 283 -17.32 2.29 17.07
C ILE A 283 -17.33 3.15 15.80
N MET A 284 -18.06 2.72 14.78
CA MET A 284 -18.11 3.39 13.48
C MET A 284 -19.10 4.55 13.44
N ALA A 285 -20.13 4.55 14.29
CA ALA A 285 -21.07 5.66 14.42
C ALA A 285 -20.43 6.95 14.99
N GLY A 286 -19.25 6.84 15.63
CA GLY A 286 -18.57 7.95 16.31
C GLY A 286 -19.38 8.52 17.50
N PRO A 287 -18.85 9.49 18.26
CA PRO A 287 -19.68 10.23 19.20
C PRO A 287 -20.81 10.91 18.42
N LYS A 288 -22.07 10.81 18.88
CA LYS A 288 -23.22 11.53 18.31
C LYS A 288 -22.83 13.01 18.13
N LYS A 289 -22.51 13.43 16.91
CA LYS A 289 -22.08 14.80 16.63
C LYS A 289 -23.23 15.75 16.99
N LYS A 290 -22.99 16.69 17.90
CA LYS A 290 -23.75 17.95 17.88
C LYS A 290 -23.57 18.54 16.47
N SER A 291 -24.66 18.99 15.86
CA SER A 291 -24.71 19.51 14.50
C SER A 291 -23.63 20.59 14.28
N VAL A 292 -22.56 20.23 13.57
CA VAL A 292 -21.56 21.19 13.07
C VAL A 292 -21.91 21.49 11.61
N PRO A 293 -21.95 22.76 11.17
CA PRO A 293 -22.36 23.14 9.82
C PRO A 293 -21.51 22.46 8.74
N GLU A 294 -22.16 22.08 7.64
CA GLU A 294 -21.61 21.33 6.49
C GLU A 294 -20.35 21.97 5.86
N ILE A 295 -20.16 23.27 6.05
CA ILE A 295 -19.02 24.05 5.54
C ILE A 295 -17.70 23.70 6.26
N GLU A 296 -17.73 23.30 7.55
CA GLU A 296 -16.52 22.86 8.28
C GLU A 296 -16.12 21.42 7.93
N LEU A 297 -17.08 20.56 7.59
CA LEU A 297 -16.84 19.18 7.13
C LEU A 297 -16.13 19.12 5.78
N VAL A 298 -16.41 20.06 4.87
CA VAL A 298 -15.74 20.17 3.57
C VAL A 298 -14.30 20.69 3.72
N LYS A 299 -14.05 21.61 4.67
CA LYS A 299 -12.69 22.09 4.98
C LYS A 299 -11.82 21.05 5.69
N ALA A 300 -12.40 20.20 6.55
CA ALA A 300 -11.68 19.10 7.20
C ALA A 300 -11.32 17.94 6.23
N ARG A 301 -12.12 17.74 5.18
CA ARG A 301 -11.84 16.71 4.15
C ARG A 301 -10.65 17.07 3.25
N THR A 302 -10.31 18.35 3.10
CA THR A 302 -9.23 18.82 2.23
C THR A 302 -7.88 18.96 2.94
N THR A 303 -7.84 19.09 4.27
CA THR A 303 -6.59 19.19 5.04
C THR A 303 -5.88 17.85 5.31
N ASP A 304 -6.57 16.71 5.31
CA ASP A 304 -6.05 15.42 5.84
C ASP A 304 -5.70 14.34 4.79
N GLN A 305 -5.71 14.64 3.49
CA GLN A 305 -5.59 13.62 2.42
C GLN A 305 -4.32 12.73 2.48
N TYR A 306 -3.24 13.21 3.11
CA TYR A 306 -1.95 12.50 3.20
C TYR A 306 -1.44 12.41 4.65
N LYS A 307 -2.32 12.19 5.62
CA LYS A 307 -1.88 11.99 7.01
C LYS A 307 -1.26 10.60 7.18
N LEU A 308 0.04 10.56 7.44
CA LEU A 308 0.72 9.40 7.98
C LEU A 308 0.35 9.26 9.46
N GLU A 309 -0.31 8.16 9.84
CA GLU A 309 -0.49 7.84 11.26
C GLU A 309 0.78 7.16 11.76
N ASP A 310 1.44 7.80 12.72
CA ASP A 310 2.72 7.37 13.29
C ASP A 310 2.66 7.54 14.80
N SER A 311 2.88 6.44 15.51
CA SER A 311 2.90 6.38 16.97
C SER A 311 3.66 5.14 17.41
N THR A 312 4.13 5.10 18.64
CA THR A 312 4.61 3.85 19.21
C THR A 312 3.44 2.89 19.48
N ALA A 313 3.71 1.58 19.50
CA ALA A 313 2.69 0.57 19.82
C ALA A 313 2.06 0.81 21.20
N GLY A 314 2.85 1.26 22.18
CA GLY A 314 2.40 1.60 23.52
C GLY A 314 1.46 2.81 23.53
N GLU A 315 1.81 3.89 22.82
CA GLU A 315 0.95 5.07 22.69
C GLU A 315 -0.36 4.74 21.98
N TYR A 316 -0.30 4.03 20.84
CA TYR A 316 -1.51 3.62 20.12
C TYR A 316 -2.43 2.79 21.03
N ARG A 317 -1.87 1.82 21.75
CA ARG A 317 -2.63 1.03 22.72
C ARG A 317 -3.18 1.89 23.86
N ALA A 318 -2.45 2.88 24.36
CA ALA A 318 -2.94 3.75 25.43
C ALA A 318 -4.11 4.64 24.97
N ILE A 319 -4.02 5.19 23.77
CA ILE A 319 -5.06 6.04 23.16
C ILE A 319 -6.33 5.24 22.85
N TYR A 320 -6.18 4.03 22.31
CA TYR A 320 -7.30 3.23 21.80
C TYR A 320 -7.71 2.05 22.71
N GLY A 321 -6.97 1.77 23.78
CA GLY A 321 -7.21 0.63 24.69
C GLY A 321 -8.01 0.96 25.95
N THR A 322 -8.19 2.24 26.28
CA THR A 322 -9.16 2.69 27.31
C THR A 322 -10.60 2.66 26.80
N ARG A 323 -10.77 2.53 25.49
CA ARG A 323 -12.04 2.17 24.88
C ARG A 323 -12.34 0.73 25.24
N THR A 324 -13.32 0.53 26.11
CA THR A 324 -14.00 -0.76 26.37
C THR A 324 -14.60 -1.40 25.10
N GLU A 325 -14.47 -0.75 23.94
CA GLU A 325 -15.23 -0.92 22.71
C GLU A 325 -14.85 -2.17 21.90
N TYR A 326 -13.58 -2.61 21.88
CA TYR A 326 -13.18 -3.85 21.18
C TYR A 326 -13.23 -5.10 22.06
N GLY A 327 -13.18 -4.97 23.39
CA GLY A 327 -13.17 -6.11 24.33
C GLY A 327 -12.01 -7.10 24.15
N TYR A 328 -10.95 -6.72 23.42
CA TYR A 328 -9.83 -7.61 23.12
C TYR A 328 -8.74 -7.54 24.19
N ILE A 329 -8.35 -8.72 24.69
CA ILE A 329 -7.27 -8.93 25.65
C ILE A 329 -6.29 -9.91 25.02
N VAL A 330 -5.00 -9.58 25.02
CA VAL A 330 -3.96 -10.49 24.54
C VAL A 330 -3.89 -11.71 25.46
N PRO A 331 -4.09 -12.93 24.94
CA PRO A 331 -3.98 -14.13 25.76
C PRO A 331 -2.56 -14.33 26.29
N LYS A 332 -2.41 -14.78 27.54
CA LYS A 332 -1.09 -15.04 28.14
C LYS A 332 -0.36 -16.21 27.48
N ASN A 333 -1.13 -17.20 27.02
CA ASN A 333 -0.63 -18.41 26.37
C ASN A 333 -1.75 -19.06 25.53
N ASN A 334 -1.41 -20.09 24.76
CA ASN A 334 -2.36 -20.79 23.88
C ASN A 334 -3.52 -21.46 24.64
N GLN A 335 -3.30 -21.96 25.87
CA GLN A 335 -4.37 -22.58 26.65
C GLN A 335 -5.38 -21.54 27.13
N ASP A 336 -4.90 -20.36 27.52
CA ASP A 336 -5.77 -19.24 27.88
C ASP A 336 -6.51 -18.69 26.66
N ALA A 337 -5.86 -18.62 25.49
CA ALA A 337 -6.52 -18.24 24.24
C ALA A 337 -7.70 -19.17 23.93
N LEU A 338 -7.52 -20.49 24.07
CA LEU A 338 -8.60 -21.48 23.86
C LEU A 338 -9.81 -21.24 24.77
N LYS A 339 -9.56 -20.94 26.05
CA LYS A 339 -10.62 -20.69 27.04
C LYS A 339 -11.31 -19.35 26.81
N GLN A 340 -10.54 -18.30 26.59
CA GLN A 340 -11.04 -16.93 26.44
C GLN A 340 -11.87 -16.71 25.17
N HIS A 341 -11.65 -17.53 24.15
CA HIS A 341 -12.26 -17.36 22.83
C HIS A 341 -13.43 -18.31 22.55
N THR A 342 -13.87 -19.07 23.55
CA THR A 342 -15.12 -19.83 23.43
C THR A 342 -16.29 -18.87 23.65
N THR A 343 -17.12 -18.72 22.62
CA THR A 343 -18.29 -17.82 22.68
C THR A 343 -19.45 -18.45 23.46
N LYS A 344 -20.47 -17.66 23.79
CA LYS A 344 -21.71 -18.15 24.43
C LYS A 344 -22.48 -19.20 23.61
N TRP A 345 -22.16 -19.32 22.31
CA TRP A 345 -22.72 -20.34 21.42
C TRP A 345 -21.89 -21.63 21.40
N GLY A 346 -20.83 -21.73 22.21
CA GLY A 346 -20.01 -22.95 22.35
C GLY A 346 -18.96 -23.16 21.27
N TRP A 347 -18.84 -22.25 20.30
CA TRP A 347 -17.81 -22.28 19.26
C TRP A 347 -16.75 -21.19 19.49
N GLY A 348 -15.55 -21.39 18.92
CA GLY A 348 -14.45 -20.43 18.93
C GLY A 348 -13.46 -20.71 17.81
N PHE A 349 -12.83 -19.66 17.27
CA PHE A 349 -11.83 -19.81 16.21
C PHE A 349 -10.41 -19.84 16.76
N HIS A 350 -9.66 -20.83 16.31
CA HIS A 350 -8.27 -21.02 16.69
C HIS A 350 -7.37 -20.24 15.74
N GLN A 351 -6.21 -19.82 16.23
CA GLN A 351 -5.18 -19.29 15.34
C GLN A 351 -4.79 -20.36 14.30
N PRO A 352 -4.65 -19.99 13.01
CA PRO A 352 -4.15 -20.88 11.99
C PRO A 352 -2.79 -21.50 12.36
N LEU A 353 -2.53 -22.70 11.83
CA LEU A 353 -1.27 -23.44 12.04
C LEU A 353 -0.95 -23.78 13.51
N SER A 354 -1.95 -23.82 14.38
CA SER A 354 -1.79 -24.14 15.82
C SER A 354 -1.62 -25.63 16.13
N LYS A 355 -2.11 -26.54 15.27
CA LYS A 355 -1.92 -27.99 15.40
C LYS A 355 -1.77 -28.64 14.02
N ALA A 356 -0.62 -29.25 13.75
CA ALA A 356 -0.45 -30.20 12.64
C ALA A 356 0.11 -31.52 13.19
N ALA A 357 -0.21 -32.64 12.52
CA ALA A 357 0.14 -34.01 12.88
C ALA A 357 1.66 -34.34 12.83
N GLY A 358 2.53 -33.33 12.94
CA GLY A 358 3.99 -33.46 12.93
C GLY A 358 4.73 -32.45 13.82
N GLY A 359 4.03 -31.72 14.71
CA GLY A 359 4.65 -30.80 15.68
C GLY A 359 4.05 -29.39 15.71
N LEU A 360 4.49 -28.57 16.68
CA LEU A 360 4.04 -27.19 16.88
C LEU A 360 4.65 -26.25 15.82
N LYS A 361 3.85 -25.76 14.86
CA LYS A 361 4.27 -24.71 13.90
C LYS A 361 4.14 -23.27 14.43
N HIS A 362 3.91 -23.09 15.74
CA HIS A 362 3.71 -21.76 16.35
C HIS A 362 4.92 -20.81 16.29
N LYS A 363 6.13 -21.33 16.02
CA LYS A 363 7.35 -20.52 15.84
C LYS A 363 7.71 -20.31 14.36
N SER A 364 6.81 -20.65 13.44
CA SER A 364 7.02 -20.46 12.00
C SER A 364 6.48 -19.11 11.54
N LEU A 365 7.22 -18.47 10.63
CA LEU A 365 6.79 -17.29 9.90
C LEU A 365 5.70 -17.59 8.85
N GLU A 366 5.39 -18.87 8.59
CA GLU A 366 4.31 -19.25 7.67
C GLU A 366 2.96 -18.62 8.04
N MET A 367 2.24 -18.14 7.01
CA MET A 367 0.88 -17.62 7.12
C MET A 367 -0.10 -18.47 6.29
N SER A 368 -1.35 -18.57 6.75
CA SER A 368 -2.42 -19.34 6.09
C SER A 368 -3.76 -18.91 6.67
N PHE A 369 -4.76 -18.73 5.81
CA PHE A 369 -6.09 -18.23 6.18
C PHE A 369 -7.23 -19.11 5.63
N SER A 370 -6.97 -20.03 4.71
CA SER A 370 -8.01 -20.88 4.11
C SER A 370 -8.70 -21.80 5.13
N GLY A 371 -7.95 -22.42 6.05
CA GLY A 371 -8.52 -23.25 7.11
C GLY A 371 -9.46 -22.45 8.02
N LEU A 372 -9.09 -21.21 8.34
CA LEU A 372 -9.92 -20.31 9.14
C LEU A 372 -11.19 -19.89 8.38
N MET A 373 -11.10 -19.61 7.08
CA MET A 373 -12.25 -19.35 6.20
C MET A 373 -13.28 -20.48 6.30
N THR A 374 -12.83 -21.73 6.12
CA THR A 374 -13.73 -22.90 6.18
C THR A 374 -14.33 -23.08 7.58
N ALA A 375 -13.59 -22.76 8.65
CA ALA A 375 -14.13 -22.82 10.00
C ALA A 375 -15.26 -21.81 10.22
N VAL A 376 -15.09 -20.57 9.72
CA VAL A 376 -16.13 -19.52 9.77
C VAL A 376 -17.37 -19.95 9.00
N GLU A 377 -17.21 -20.44 7.76
CA GLU A 377 -18.33 -20.91 6.95
C GLU A 377 -19.09 -22.07 7.63
N ARG A 378 -18.38 -22.99 8.28
CA ARG A 378 -18.99 -24.10 9.00
C ARG A 378 -19.77 -23.64 10.23
N VAL A 379 -19.25 -22.67 10.98
CA VAL A 379 -20.00 -22.09 12.11
C VAL A 379 -21.25 -21.37 11.60
N VAL A 380 -21.20 -20.67 10.46
CA VAL A 380 -22.40 -20.07 9.87
C VAL A 380 -23.42 -21.14 9.46
N ARG A 381 -22.98 -22.23 8.80
CA ARG A 381 -23.87 -23.26 8.23
C ARG A 381 -24.40 -24.29 9.22
N PHE A 382 -23.70 -24.56 10.32
CA PHE A 382 -24.03 -25.64 11.26
C PHE A 382 -24.15 -25.11 12.71
N HIS A 383 -25.14 -25.61 13.45
CA HIS A 383 -25.29 -25.31 14.88
C HIS A 383 -24.22 -26.06 15.69
N MET A 384 -23.67 -25.43 16.74
CA MET A 384 -22.77 -26.08 17.70
C MET A 384 -23.59 -26.68 18.85
N ASP A 385 -23.57 -28.01 18.97
CA ASP A 385 -24.20 -28.67 20.12
C ASP A 385 -23.36 -28.41 21.38
N GLN A 386 -23.95 -27.68 22.34
CA GLN A 386 -23.28 -27.29 23.58
C GLN A 386 -22.99 -28.48 24.50
N SER A 387 -23.73 -29.57 24.38
CA SER A 387 -23.53 -30.78 25.20
C SER A 387 -22.32 -31.59 24.72
N THR A 388 -22.08 -31.64 23.41
CA THR A 388 -21.01 -32.42 22.80
C THR A 388 -19.80 -31.59 22.35
N GLY A 389 -19.95 -30.27 22.26
CA GLY A 389 -18.94 -29.35 21.71
C GLY A 389 -18.64 -29.61 20.22
N ARG A 390 -19.58 -30.22 19.49
CA ARG A 390 -19.42 -30.59 18.08
C ARG A 390 -20.47 -29.90 17.21
N LEU A 391 -20.07 -29.58 15.98
CA LEU A 391 -21.00 -29.09 14.96
C LEU A 391 -22.02 -30.19 14.62
N SER A 392 -23.28 -29.78 14.48
CA SER A 392 -24.34 -30.63 13.98
C SER A 392 -24.01 -31.18 12.59
N LYS A 393 -24.58 -32.35 12.27
CA LYS A 393 -24.54 -32.94 10.94
C LYS A 393 -25.55 -32.32 9.97
N THR A 394 -26.52 -31.57 10.48
CA THR A 394 -27.57 -30.92 9.68
C THR A 394 -27.31 -29.41 9.59
N GLU A 395 -27.47 -28.86 8.40
CA GLU A 395 -27.38 -27.41 8.19
C GLU A 395 -28.52 -26.68 8.89
N ARG A 396 -28.23 -25.49 9.43
CA ARG A 396 -29.24 -24.58 9.98
C ARG A 396 -29.75 -23.65 8.89
N ALA A 397 -31.01 -23.23 9.00
CA ALA A 397 -31.56 -22.18 8.15
C ALA A 397 -30.75 -20.88 8.29
N ALA A 398 -30.63 -20.11 7.21
CA ALA A 398 -29.83 -18.87 7.22
C ALA A 398 -30.36 -17.83 8.22
N GLU A 399 -31.67 -17.83 8.44
CA GLU A 399 -32.42 -16.96 9.35
C GLU A 399 -32.22 -17.36 10.82
N ALA A 400 -31.76 -18.59 11.08
CA ALA A 400 -31.49 -19.07 12.43
C ALA A 400 -30.25 -18.41 13.06
N VAL A 401 -29.36 -17.83 12.25
CA VAL A 401 -28.17 -17.11 12.73
C VAL A 401 -28.56 -15.67 13.06
N THR A 402 -28.70 -15.38 14.35
CA THR A 402 -29.09 -14.05 14.82
C THR A 402 -28.05 -12.99 14.44
N ILE A 403 -28.46 -11.72 14.36
CA ILE A 403 -27.55 -10.61 14.09
C ILE A 403 -26.43 -10.54 15.14
N GLU A 404 -26.75 -10.84 16.40
CA GLU A 404 -25.76 -10.87 17.48
C GLU A 404 -24.72 -11.97 17.25
N GLU A 405 -25.14 -13.18 16.86
CA GLU A 405 -24.23 -14.27 16.54
C GLU A 405 -23.37 -13.95 15.32
N ARG A 406 -23.97 -13.39 14.25
CA ARG A 406 -23.23 -12.94 13.06
C ARG A 406 -22.14 -11.93 13.42
N ARG A 407 -22.44 -10.96 14.29
CA ARG A 407 -21.44 -10.00 14.78
C ARG A 407 -20.33 -10.69 15.56
N ALA A 408 -20.67 -11.66 16.42
CA ALA A 408 -19.67 -12.43 17.14
C ALA A 408 -18.77 -13.22 16.17
N ILE A 409 -19.35 -13.88 15.15
CA ILE A 409 -18.58 -14.62 14.13
C ILE A 409 -17.62 -13.68 13.40
N ALA A 410 -18.09 -12.49 13.01
CA ALA A 410 -17.25 -11.47 12.36
C ALA A 410 -16.06 -11.04 13.24
N ARG A 411 -16.33 -10.70 14.51
CA ARG A 411 -15.30 -10.27 15.48
C ARG A 411 -14.26 -11.36 15.72
N GLU A 412 -14.72 -12.57 15.97
CA GLU A 412 -13.87 -13.73 16.28
C GLU A 412 -13.05 -14.16 15.06
N GLY A 413 -13.65 -14.15 13.87
CA GLY A 413 -12.98 -14.45 12.60
C GLY A 413 -11.91 -13.43 12.25
N MET A 414 -12.20 -12.13 12.44
CA MET A 414 -11.20 -11.06 12.29
C MET A 414 -10.08 -11.22 13.33
N ARG A 415 -10.43 -11.44 14.61
CA ARG A 415 -9.44 -11.61 15.68
C ARG A 415 -8.45 -12.72 15.34
N ALA A 416 -8.94 -13.92 15.05
CA ALA A 416 -8.06 -15.07 14.79
C ALA A 416 -7.10 -14.82 13.61
N ALA A 417 -7.54 -14.11 12.56
CA ALA A 417 -6.69 -13.73 11.44
C ALA A 417 -5.68 -12.62 11.79
N PHE A 418 -6.10 -11.61 12.55
CA PHE A 418 -5.25 -10.48 12.94
C PHE A 418 -4.20 -10.88 13.97
N GLU A 419 -4.53 -11.75 14.93
CA GLU A 419 -3.55 -12.34 15.84
C GLU A 419 -2.52 -13.19 15.10
N HIS A 420 -2.97 -13.96 14.10
CA HIS A 420 -2.08 -14.73 13.25
C HIS A 420 -1.07 -13.83 12.55
N LEU A 421 -1.53 -12.73 11.94
CA LEU A 421 -0.66 -11.75 11.30
C LEU A 421 0.29 -11.08 12.30
N ALA A 422 -0.24 -10.54 13.40
CA ALA A 422 0.52 -9.80 14.40
C ALA A 422 1.58 -10.66 15.11
N SER A 423 1.29 -11.93 15.39
CA SER A 423 2.30 -12.86 15.94
C SER A 423 3.48 -13.06 14.98
N ARG A 424 3.26 -13.05 13.66
CA ARG A 424 4.36 -13.14 12.67
C ARG A 424 5.17 -11.86 12.60
N VAL A 425 4.56 -10.69 12.84
CA VAL A 425 5.30 -9.44 13.00
C VAL A 425 6.26 -9.54 14.18
N VAL A 426 5.81 -10.06 15.33
CA VAL A 426 6.67 -10.30 16.50
C VAL A 426 7.81 -11.26 16.17
N LEU A 427 7.52 -12.39 15.53
CA LEU A 427 8.56 -13.34 15.09
C LEU A 427 9.55 -12.72 14.10
N GLY A 428 9.08 -11.86 13.19
CA GLY A 428 9.93 -11.14 12.25
C GLY A 428 10.87 -10.16 12.95
N LEU A 429 10.37 -9.38 13.91
CA LEU A 429 11.19 -8.50 14.74
C LEU A 429 12.27 -9.27 15.51
N GLN A 430 11.91 -10.42 16.09
CA GLN A 430 12.85 -11.31 16.77
C GLN A 430 13.92 -11.84 15.82
N GLN A 431 13.52 -12.35 14.65
CA GLN A 431 14.44 -12.90 13.66
C GLN A 431 15.44 -11.86 13.15
N VAL A 432 14.98 -10.65 12.86
CA VAL A 432 15.85 -9.56 12.40
C VAL A 432 16.79 -9.13 13.53
N SER A 433 16.29 -9.01 14.77
CA SER A 433 17.11 -8.64 15.93
C SER A 433 18.27 -9.63 16.18
N VAL A 434 18.02 -10.94 15.99
CA VAL A 434 19.05 -11.98 16.15
C VAL A 434 20.06 -11.97 15.01
N LYS A 435 19.64 -11.71 13.76
CA LYS A 435 20.56 -11.63 12.62
C LYS A 435 21.43 -10.37 12.64
N SER A 436 20.99 -9.34 13.35
CA SER A 436 21.63 -8.04 13.44
C SER A 436 22.53 -7.86 14.67
N LEU A 437 23.22 -8.90 15.16
CA LEU A 437 24.22 -8.74 16.24
C LEU A 437 25.27 -7.69 15.83
N GLY A 438 25.11 -6.45 16.31
CA GLY A 438 25.96 -5.29 15.98
C GLY A 438 25.36 -4.26 15.01
N SER A 439 24.13 -4.43 14.50
CA SER A 439 23.45 -3.49 13.60
C SER A 439 22.35 -2.68 14.32
N VAL A 440 21.89 -1.59 13.70
CA VAL A 440 20.78 -0.76 14.22
C VAL A 440 19.52 -1.62 14.36
N PRO A 441 18.89 -1.71 15.55
CA PRO A 441 17.68 -2.49 15.74
C PRO A 441 16.52 -1.90 14.93
N VAL A 442 15.70 -2.76 14.34
CA VAL A 442 14.47 -2.31 13.67
C VAL A 442 13.53 -1.74 14.72
N ALA A 443 13.28 -0.43 14.62
CA ALA A 443 12.42 0.31 15.54
C ALA A 443 11.03 0.63 14.95
N THR A 444 10.78 0.26 13.69
CA THR A 444 9.59 0.67 12.95
C THR A 444 8.96 -0.50 12.19
N VAL A 445 7.64 -0.64 12.32
CA VAL A 445 6.77 -1.51 11.52
C VAL A 445 5.80 -0.65 10.70
N VAL A 446 5.87 -0.76 9.38
CA VAL A 446 4.93 -0.14 8.45
C VAL A 446 3.84 -1.15 8.11
N MET A 447 2.58 -0.79 8.27
CA MET A 447 1.44 -1.62 7.85
C MET A 447 0.75 -0.92 6.68
N SER A 448 0.86 -1.51 5.50
CA SER A 448 0.28 -1.01 4.24
C SER A 448 -0.67 -2.02 3.60
N GLY A 449 -1.37 -1.60 2.55
CA GLY A 449 -2.44 -2.36 1.91
C GLY A 449 -3.84 -1.99 2.43
N GLY A 450 -4.89 -2.41 1.72
CA GLY A 450 -6.28 -2.04 2.05
C GLY A 450 -6.72 -2.51 3.44
N VAL A 451 -6.22 -3.65 3.92
CA VAL A 451 -6.56 -4.21 5.24
C VAL A 451 -5.91 -3.39 6.37
N ALA A 452 -4.83 -2.66 6.09
CA ALA A 452 -4.23 -1.73 7.05
C ALA A 452 -5.19 -0.61 7.48
N ALA A 453 -6.27 -0.35 6.76
CA ALA A 453 -7.32 0.60 7.16
C ALA A 453 -8.17 0.09 8.34
N ASN A 454 -8.18 -1.22 8.58
CA ASN A 454 -8.98 -1.84 9.63
C ASN A 454 -8.44 -1.49 11.02
N ARG A 455 -9.22 -0.74 11.79
CA ARG A 455 -8.84 -0.22 13.12
C ARG A 455 -8.70 -1.35 14.14
N PHE A 456 -9.48 -2.42 13.99
CA PHE A 456 -9.35 -3.59 14.86
C PHE A 456 -8.01 -4.31 14.68
N LEU A 457 -7.53 -4.47 13.43
CA LEU A 457 -6.18 -4.97 13.14
C LEU A 457 -5.10 -4.08 13.76
N ARG A 458 -5.19 -2.75 13.60
CA ARG A 458 -4.22 -1.82 14.18
C ARG A 458 -4.14 -1.98 15.70
N TYR A 459 -5.29 -2.09 16.35
CA TYR A 459 -5.37 -2.27 17.80
C TYR A 459 -4.79 -3.62 18.25
N ILE A 460 -5.12 -4.73 17.56
CA ILE A 460 -4.55 -6.05 17.85
C ILE A 460 -3.04 -6.04 17.68
N LEU A 461 -2.52 -5.45 16.60
CA LEU A 461 -1.08 -5.33 16.36
C LEU A 461 -0.38 -4.59 17.50
N ALA A 462 -0.87 -3.40 17.85
CA ALA A 462 -0.31 -2.59 18.94
C ALA A 462 -0.35 -3.34 20.29
N SER A 463 -1.46 -4.04 20.56
CA SER A 463 -1.65 -4.81 21.78
C SER A 463 -0.68 -5.98 21.90
N ILE A 464 -0.54 -6.77 20.83
CA ILE A 464 0.39 -7.91 20.77
C ILE A 464 1.84 -7.43 20.86
N LEU A 465 2.23 -6.40 20.09
CA LEU A 465 3.59 -5.83 20.18
C LEU A 465 3.93 -5.40 21.61
N THR A 466 3.02 -4.67 22.26
CA THR A 466 3.20 -4.23 23.65
C THR A 466 3.35 -5.42 24.60
N ALA A 467 2.48 -6.43 24.49
CA ALA A 467 2.51 -7.61 25.34
C ALA A 467 3.78 -8.46 25.16
N HIS A 468 4.40 -8.41 23.98
CA HIS A 468 5.64 -9.12 23.66
C HIS A 468 6.91 -8.29 23.88
N GLY A 469 6.84 -7.16 24.59
CA GLY A 469 8.01 -6.36 24.96
C GLY A 469 8.46 -5.34 23.92
N TYR A 470 7.60 -4.99 22.97
CA TYR A 470 7.86 -3.98 21.92
C TYR A 470 6.97 -2.72 22.04
N PRO A 471 6.78 -2.11 23.23
CA PRO A 471 5.93 -0.92 23.37
C PRO A 471 6.47 0.30 22.61
N ASN A 472 7.79 0.39 22.43
CA ASN A 472 8.46 1.54 21.82
C ASN A 472 8.67 1.39 20.31
N VAL A 473 8.25 0.26 19.71
CA VAL A 473 8.28 0.11 18.25
C VAL A 473 7.25 1.05 17.64
N ARG A 474 7.69 1.89 16.70
CA ARG A 474 6.83 2.76 15.90
C ARG A 474 6.00 1.92 14.95
N ILE A 475 4.69 2.16 14.93
CA ILE A 475 3.76 1.59 13.96
C ILE A 475 3.27 2.69 13.04
N ILE A 476 3.47 2.50 11.74
CA ILE A 476 3.15 3.49 10.71
C ILE A 476 2.05 2.95 9.79
N PHE A 477 1.00 3.73 9.60
CA PHE A 477 -0.10 3.41 8.68
C PHE A 477 -0.22 4.50 7.61
N PRO A 478 0.20 4.22 6.35
CA PRO A 478 -0.04 5.13 5.24
C PRO A 478 -1.55 5.27 4.95
N PRO A 479 -1.98 6.39 4.33
CA PRO A 479 -3.38 6.61 3.99
C PRO A 479 -3.86 5.56 2.99
N ALA A 480 -5.09 5.06 3.20
CA ALA A 480 -5.66 3.97 2.40
C ALA A 480 -5.64 4.23 0.89
N SER A 481 -5.80 5.49 0.47
CA SER A 481 -5.74 5.92 -0.93
C SER A 481 -4.39 5.66 -1.61
N LEU A 482 -3.30 5.61 -0.84
CA LEU A 482 -1.94 5.33 -1.33
C LEU A 482 -1.46 3.91 -1.00
N CYS A 483 -2.23 3.15 -0.22
CA CYS A 483 -1.98 1.75 0.12
C CYS A 483 -2.51 0.74 -0.92
N THR A 484 -3.40 1.17 -1.83
CA THR A 484 -3.85 0.37 -2.98
C THR A 484 -2.94 0.60 -4.18
N ASP A 485 -2.98 -0.27 -5.18
CA ASP A 485 -2.13 -0.14 -6.38
C ASP A 485 -2.37 1.20 -7.07
N ASN A 486 -1.29 1.95 -7.29
CA ASN A 486 -1.35 3.28 -7.89
C ASN A 486 -0.02 3.68 -8.53
N ALA A 487 -0.07 4.61 -9.49
CA ALA A 487 1.14 5.08 -10.15
C ALA A 487 1.97 6.05 -9.28
N ALA A 488 1.43 6.62 -8.20
CA ALA A 488 2.20 7.53 -7.35
C ALA A 488 3.30 6.78 -6.55
N MET A 489 3.02 5.58 -6.04
CA MET A 489 4.05 4.73 -5.42
C MET A 489 5.14 4.32 -6.42
N ILE A 490 4.76 4.06 -7.68
CA ILE A 490 5.68 3.74 -8.77
C ILE A 490 6.56 4.94 -9.11
N ALA A 491 5.96 6.13 -9.17
CA ALA A 491 6.68 7.37 -9.37
C ALA A 491 7.73 7.60 -8.27
N TRP A 492 7.35 7.38 -7.01
CA TRP A 492 8.26 7.58 -5.88
C TRP A 492 9.42 6.59 -5.87
N ALA A 493 9.13 5.29 -6.01
CA ALA A 493 10.18 4.28 -6.10
C ALA A 493 11.09 4.52 -7.30
N GLY A 494 10.52 4.91 -8.45
CA GLY A 494 11.29 5.32 -9.62
C GLY A 494 12.20 6.53 -9.35
N LEU A 495 11.74 7.53 -8.60
CA LEU A 495 12.54 8.69 -8.19
C LEU A 495 13.68 8.32 -7.24
N GLU A 496 13.42 7.47 -6.25
CA GLU A 496 14.47 6.96 -5.34
C GLU A 496 15.53 6.17 -6.12
N MET A 497 15.10 5.25 -7.00
CA MET A 497 16.00 4.44 -7.82
C MET A 497 16.80 5.29 -8.81
N TYR A 498 16.16 6.22 -9.52
CA TYR A 498 16.83 7.12 -10.46
C TYR A 498 17.84 8.03 -9.76
N GLN A 499 17.49 8.57 -8.59
CA GLN A 499 18.41 9.37 -7.78
C GLN A 499 19.60 8.57 -7.26
N ALA A 500 19.38 7.31 -6.86
CA ALA A 500 20.44 6.37 -6.52
C ALA A 500 21.29 5.98 -7.74
N GLY A 501 20.77 6.22 -8.94
CA GLY A 501 21.52 6.13 -10.18
C GLY A 501 21.17 4.95 -11.08
N TYR A 502 20.01 4.33 -10.85
CA TYR A 502 19.50 3.23 -11.64
C TYR A 502 18.65 3.73 -12.80
N SER A 503 18.88 3.17 -13.98
CA SER A 503 18.03 3.31 -15.16
C SER A 503 18.08 2.02 -15.98
N ASP A 504 17.05 1.77 -16.78
CA ASP A 504 16.91 0.55 -17.56
C ASP A 504 17.12 0.80 -19.07
N PRO A 505 17.74 -0.14 -19.80
CA PRO A 505 17.78 -0.09 -21.25
C PRO A 505 16.38 -0.33 -21.83
N PHE A 506 16.09 0.22 -23.01
CA PHE A 506 14.79 0.01 -23.68
C PHE A 506 14.50 -1.45 -24.07
N THR A 507 15.48 -2.34 -23.94
CA THR A 507 15.35 -3.79 -24.20
C THR A 507 14.69 -4.57 -23.06
N ILE A 508 14.45 -3.96 -21.89
CA ILE A 508 13.81 -4.66 -20.76
C ILE A 508 12.44 -5.23 -21.12
N ARG A 509 12.08 -6.34 -20.48
CA ARG A 509 10.77 -6.99 -20.58
C ARG A 509 10.08 -7.01 -19.23
N SER A 510 8.77 -7.20 -19.25
CA SER A 510 7.97 -7.40 -18.05
C SER A 510 8.39 -8.70 -17.36
N VAL A 511 8.40 -8.73 -16.04
CA VAL A 511 8.80 -9.90 -15.25
C VAL A 511 7.58 -10.36 -14.45
N ARG A 512 6.98 -11.49 -14.84
CA ARG A 512 5.73 -11.97 -14.22
C ARG A 512 5.92 -12.30 -12.74
N LYS A 513 6.99 -13.04 -12.44
CA LYS A 513 7.40 -13.44 -11.09
C LYS A 513 8.77 -12.86 -10.83
N TRP A 514 8.80 -11.73 -10.13
CA TRP A 514 10.03 -11.06 -9.74
C TRP A 514 10.19 -11.20 -8.24
N PRO A 515 11.11 -12.04 -7.76
CA PRO A 515 11.46 -12.08 -6.34
C PRO A 515 12.07 -10.75 -5.92
N LEU A 516 11.64 -10.24 -4.77
CA LEU A 516 12.03 -8.90 -4.32
C LEU A 516 13.50 -8.87 -3.82
N ASP A 517 14.03 -9.99 -3.37
CA ASP A 517 15.44 -10.20 -3.05
C ASP A 517 16.34 -10.22 -4.30
N GLU A 518 15.77 -10.42 -5.49
CA GLU A 518 16.44 -10.31 -6.79
C GLU A 518 16.14 -8.97 -7.48
N LEU A 519 15.91 -7.90 -6.71
CA LEU A 519 15.52 -6.59 -7.22
C LEU A 519 16.44 -6.05 -8.32
N LEU A 520 17.76 -6.17 -8.16
CA LEU A 520 18.73 -5.65 -9.15
C LEU A 520 19.11 -6.69 -10.21
N SER A 521 18.68 -7.94 -10.06
CA SER A 521 19.02 -9.06 -10.95
C SER A 521 17.76 -9.85 -11.32
N PRO A 522 16.77 -9.22 -11.98
CA PRO A 522 15.52 -9.88 -12.32
C PRO A 522 15.77 -11.19 -13.08
N PRO A 523 14.99 -12.24 -12.78
CA PRO A 523 15.14 -13.53 -13.46
C PRO A 523 14.94 -13.35 -14.97
N LYS A 524 15.67 -14.15 -15.74
CA LYS A 524 15.45 -14.22 -17.19
C LYS A 524 14.07 -14.82 -17.42
N ASP A 525 13.27 -14.18 -18.26
CA ASP A 525 12.00 -14.72 -18.71
C ASP A 525 12.27 -16.00 -19.52
N ASP A 526 11.86 -17.16 -18.98
CA ASP A 526 11.69 -18.40 -19.74
C ASP A 526 10.47 -18.32 -20.68
#